data_AF-A0A1X6YLH5-F1
#
_entry.id   AF-A0A1X6YLH5-F1
#
_cell.length_a   1.000
_cell.length_b   1.000
_cell.length_c   1.000
_cell.angle_alpha   90.00
_cell.angle_beta   90.00
_cell.angle_gamma   90.00
#
_symmetry.space_group_name_H-M   'P 1'
#
loop_
_entity.id
_entity.type
_entity.pdbx_description
1 polymer ?
#
loop_
_entity_poly.entity_id
_entity_poly.type
_entity_poly.pdbx_seq_one_letter_code
_entity_poly.pdbx_strand_id
1 'polypeptide(L)'
;MHDYLGWVPTVTGNLSFTTIGTGSFPNRCVRKDIGRTVFVLQRRDLLDVLVPYSEGTDVAKFFREFLANHLIGISGNFWFVLELSVSDDGEESSGTVFVVPQAKNSDLIQRLKAWFKSDDDSFNERLKRDTRESACWAVAVSIERPGKSGVSMLSDVGRVDGFGAHLEYVLANQAFYFLKDICHVHQHHHQTHDAITKLVPTAGYEAGAERWVDETLFSLYRAIIRFKRYKNEKALFRAAGILAYAQSFYRAYGERSPSAKMFHVDELEKSLEVSREQIKHFDQKRYTSIETFRNFFFALAGLFTAAVFYARLDGSAEFEVHSGLIDVATFVASEPIRAIGYTLLLSCFWVMFTHKTDPADFVVVRTVNRLLQGFRLRWNTIFNLAITIAFGLVAYLFMK
;
A
#
# COMPACT_ATOMS: atom_id res chain seq x y z
N MET A 1 24.37 8.98 -24.49
CA MET A 1 24.35 7.80 -23.59
C MET A 1 23.93 8.30 -22.22
N HIS A 2 22.99 7.62 -21.55
CA HIS A 2 22.55 8.05 -20.22
C HIS A 2 23.45 7.50 -19.14
N ASP A 3 23.62 8.24 -18.05
CA ASP A 3 24.45 7.83 -16.89
C ASP A 3 23.77 6.74 -16.06
N TYR A 4 22.42 6.75 -16.09
CA TYR A 4 21.58 5.80 -15.39
C TYR A 4 20.40 5.35 -16.25
N LEU A 5 19.99 4.09 -16.07
CA LEU A 5 18.79 3.52 -16.67
C LEU A 5 17.80 3.09 -15.59
N GLY A 6 16.52 3.33 -15.85
CA GLY A 6 15.40 2.93 -15.00
C GLY A 6 14.25 2.38 -15.83
N TRP A 7 13.23 1.87 -15.13
CA TRP A 7 11.99 1.44 -15.75
C TRP A 7 10.76 1.95 -14.99
N VAL A 8 9.96 2.76 -15.66
CA VAL A 8 8.62 3.14 -15.21
C VAL A 8 7.67 1.98 -15.55
N PRO A 9 7.06 1.32 -14.55
CA PRO A 9 6.25 0.13 -14.80
C PRO A 9 5.06 0.38 -15.72
N THR A 10 4.81 -0.52 -16.67
CA THR A 10 3.60 -0.51 -17.50
C THR A 10 3.12 -1.94 -17.77
N VAL A 11 1.87 -2.25 -17.45
CA VAL A 11 1.29 -3.59 -17.71
C VAL A 11 0.87 -3.74 -19.16
N THR A 12 0.40 -2.66 -19.78
CA THR A 12 -0.07 -2.64 -21.18
C THR A 12 1.06 -2.64 -22.20
N GLY A 13 2.31 -2.67 -21.74
CA GLY A 13 3.51 -2.63 -22.58
C GLY A 13 3.89 -1.23 -23.03
N ASN A 14 3.00 -0.24 -22.95
CA ASN A 14 3.27 1.15 -23.34
C ASN A 14 2.69 2.16 -22.33
N LEU A 15 3.42 3.25 -22.10
CA LEU A 15 2.99 4.42 -21.36
C LEU A 15 2.19 5.35 -22.26
N SER A 16 1.25 6.07 -21.68
CA SER A 16 0.52 7.12 -22.37
C SER A 16 1.14 8.48 -22.06
N PHE A 17 1.85 9.06 -23.03
CA PHE A 17 2.46 10.38 -22.83
C PHE A 17 1.41 11.49 -22.65
N THR A 18 0.17 11.29 -23.13
CA THR A 18 -0.95 12.21 -22.90
C THR A 18 -1.47 12.19 -21.46
N THR A 19 -1.09 11.20 -20.64
CA THR A 19 -1.46 11.15 -19.21
C THR A 19 -0.33 11.61 -18.30
N ILE A 20 0.82 12.01 -18.84
CA ILE A 20 1.92 12.53 -18.02
C ILE A 20 1.43 13.74 -17.23
N GLY A 21 1.71 13.75 -15.93
CA GLY A 21 1.34 14.85 -15.04
C GLY A 21 -0.13 14.87 -14.60
N THR A 22 -0.93 13.84 -14.91
CA THR A 22 -2.30 13.72 -14.36
C THR A 22 -2.34 13.07 -12.98
N GLY A 23 -1.19 12.58 -12.48
CA GLY A 23 -1.06 11.96 -11.17
C GLY A 23 -1.40 12.90 -10.01
N SER A 24 -2.01 12.34 -8.97
CA SER A 24 -2.38 13.06 -7.74
C SER A 24 -1.55 12.68 -6.50
N PHE A 25 -0.60 11.76 -6.66
CA PHE A 25 0.24 11.23 -5.58
C PHE A 25 1.73 11.44 -5.89
N PRO A 26 2.59 11.67 -4.88
CA PRO A 26 2.28 11.91 -3.46
C PRO A 26 1.57 13.24 -3.24
N ASN A 27 1.75 14.20 -4.15
CA ASN A 27 1.01 15.45 -4.20
C ASN A 27 0.44 15.66 -5.60
N ARG A 28 -0.64 16.43 -5.70
CA ARG A 28 -1.25 16.79 -6.98
C ARG A 28 -0.27 17.56 -7.86
N CYS A 29 -0.09 17.09 -9.08
CA CYS A 29 0.68 17.77 -10.12
C CYS A 29 -0.09 18.96 -10.69
N VAL A 30 0.64 19.99 -11.11
CA VAL A 30 0.14 21.04 -12.00
C VAL A 30 0.78 20.81 -13.36
N ARG A 31 -0.04 20.75 -14.41
CA ARG A 31 0.39 20.44 -15.77
C ARG A 31 0.04 21.59 -16.70
N LYS A 32 0.91 21.88 -17.66
CA LYS A 32 0.65 22.77 -18.79
C LYS A 32 1.24 22.17 -20.06
N ASP A 33 0.46 22.14 -21.13
CA ASP A 33 0.90 21.62 -22.43
C ASP A 33 1.09 22.80 -23.40
N ILE A 34 2.21 22.82 -24.12
CA ILE A 34 2.51 23.82 -25.17
C ILE A 34 3.06 23.04 -26.38
N GLY A 35 2.23 22.90 -27.41
CA GLY A 35 2.58 22.07 -28.58
C GLY A 35 2.81 20.61 -28.18
N ARG A 36 4.03 20.09 -28.47
CA ARG A 36 4.46 18.73 -28.11
C ARG A 36 5.22 18.68 -26.78
N THR A 37 5.30 19.80 -26.06
CA THR A 37 6.03 19.91 -24.80
C THR A 37 5.05 19.95 -23.63
N VAL A 38 5.25 19.04 -22.69
CA VAL A 38 4.52 18.93 -21.44
C VAL A 38 5.38 19.52 -20.33
N PHE A 39 4.81 20.43 -19.57
CA PHE A 39 5.39 20.96 -18.35
C PHE A 39 4.66 20.41 -17.15
N VAL A 40 5.40 19.96 -16.14
CA VAL A 40 4.83 19.43 -14.89
C VAL A 40 5.51 20.06 -13.68
N LEU A 41 4.71 20.49 -12.71
CA LEU A 41 5.16 21.01 -11.43
C LEU A 41 4.58 20.14 -10.32
N GLN A 42 5.44 19.53 -9.50
CA GLN A 42 5.02 18.71 -8.36
C GLN A 42 5.90 18.98 -7.14
N ARG A 43 5.28 18.98 -5.95
CA ARG A 43 6.00 19.00 -4.67
C ARG A 43 6.31 17.58 -4.22
N ARG A 44 7.52 17.34 -3.72
CA ARG A 44 7.93 16.09 -3.07
C ARG A 44 8.67 16.35 -1.76
N ASP A 45 8.54 15.42 -0.82
CA ASP A 45 9.33 15.38 0.41
C ASP A 45 10.38 14.27 0.25
N LEU A 46 11.64 14.60 -0.03
CA LEU A 46 12.71 13.60 -0.27
C LEU A 46 13.04 12.74 0.96
N LEU A 47 12.51 13.10 2.14
CA LEU A 47 12.72 12.34 3.36
C LEU A 47 11.84 11.07 3.41
N ASP A 48 10.85 10.96 2.53
CA ASP A 48 10.05 9.74 2.39
C ASP A 48 10.89 8.53 1.95
N VAL A 49 11.86 8.73 1.05
CA VAL A 49 12.77 7.70 0.58
C VAL A 49 13.87 7.41 1.59
N LEU A 50 14.39 8.43 2.28
CA LEU A 50 15.48 8.27 3.24
C LEU A 50 15.01 7.59 4.53
N VAL A 51 13.77 7.82 4.96
CA VAL A 51 13.20 7.25 6.20
C VAL A 51 11.81 6.66 5.91
N PRO A 52 11.74 5.43 5.37
CA PRO A 52 10.51 4.85 4.81
C PRO A 52 9.49 4.31 5.83
N TYR A 53 9.64 4.55 7.14
CA TYR A 53 8.82 3.87 8.18
C TYR A 53 8.13 4.80 9.20
N SER A 54 8.06 6.11 8.95
CA SER A 54 7.45 7.07 9.89
C SER A 54 6.04 7.54 9.52
N GLU A 55 5.36 6.84 8.62
CA GLU A 55 3.99 7.19 8.23
C GLU A 55 3.03 6.99 9.41
N GLY A 56 2.58 8.09 10.02
CA GLY A 56 1.42 8.06 10.92
C GLY A 56 1.40 9.10 12.04
N THR A 57 2.51 9.76 12.37
CA THR A 57 2.50 10.79 13.41
C THR A 57 3.20 12.06 12.94
N ASP A 58 2.58 13.22 13.18
CA ASP A 58 3.19 14.53 12.90
C ASP A 58 4.51 14.70 13.67
N VAL A 59 4.64 14.02 14.81
CA VAL A 59 5.87 13.92 15.60
C VAL A 59 7.01 13.30 14.78
N ALA A 60 6.76 12.21 14.06
CA ALA A 60 7.82 11.56 13.29
C ALA A 60 8.19 12.37 12.03
N LYS A 61 7.26 13.14 11.46
CA LYS A 61 7.57 14.14 10.41
C LYS A 61 8.45 15.26 10.96
N PHE A 62 8.11 15.82 12.11
CA PHE A 62 8.88 16.87 12.78
C PHE A 62 10.33 16.42 13.07
N PHE A 63 10.52 15.25 13.70
CA PHE A 63 11.86 14.75 13.99
C PHE A 63 12.67 14.46 12.73
N ARG A 64 12.02 13.97 11.67
CA ARG A 64 12.66 13.71 10.39
C ARG A 64 13.12 15.01 9.71
N GLU A 65 12.27 16.03 9.71
CA GLU A 65 12.61 17.35 9.18
C GLU A 65 13.68 18.05 10.04
N PHE A 66 13.60 17.92 11.36
CA PHE A 66 14.61 18.41 12.30
C PHE A 66 15.96 17.74 12.07
N LEU A 67 16.02 16.40 11.99
CA LEU A 67 17.24 15.66 11.71
C LEU A 67 17.81 15.99 10.33
N ALA A 68 16.98 16.10 9.29
CA ALA A 68 17.43 16.46 7.96
C ALA A 68 18.00 17.88 7.91
N ASN A 69 17.31 18.85 8.52
CA ASN A 69 17.76 20.23 8.61
C ASN A 69 19.04 20.35 9.44
N HIS A 70 19.17 19.59 10.53
CA HIS A 70 20.31 19.67 11.44
C HIS A 70 21.55 18.91 10.94
N LEU A 71 21.36 17.75 10.31
CA LEU A 71 22.46 16.90 9.82
C LEU A 71 22.92 17.28 8.40
N ILE A 72 21.97 17.63 7.51
CA ILE A 72 22.24 17.82 6.08
C ILE A 72 22.15 19.30 5.68
N GLY A 73 21.51 20.14 6.50
CA GLY A 73 21.34 21.57 6.19
C GLY A 73 20.37 21.84 5.03
N ILE A 74 19.54 20.85 4.66
CA ILE A 74 18.61 20.94 3.52
C ILE A 74 17.21 20.53 3.98
N SER A 75 16.21 21.37 3.70
CA SER A 75 14.81 21.02 3.92
C SER A 75 14.41 19.87 3.01
N GLY A 76 13.73 18.86 3.55
CA GLY A 76 13.22 17.72 2.78
C GLY A 76 12.22 18.08 1.68
N ASN A 77 11.66 19.29 1.69
CA ASN A 77 10.64 19.74 0.75
C ASN A 77 11.24 20.38 -0.51
N PHE A 78 10.98 19.76 -1.67
CA PHE A 78 11.43 20.23 -2.97
C PHE A 78 10.27 20.33 -3.96
N TRP A 79 10.45 21.19 -4.95
CA TRP A 79 9.60 21.29 -6.12
C TRP A 79 10.36 20.76 -7.33
N PHE A 80 9.72 19.81 -8.01
CA PHE A 80 10.19 19.23 -9.25
C PHE A 80 9.49 19.95 -10.39
N VAL A 81 10.27 20.52 -11.29
CA VAL A 81 9.79 21.17 -12.52
C VAL A 81 10.29 20.34 -13.69
N LEU A 82 9.37 19.75 -14.44
CA LEU A 82 9.65 19.02 -15.67
C LEU A 82 9.34 19.90 -16.86
N GLU A 83 10.23 19.88 -17.83
CA GLU A 83 9.94 20.13 -19.23
C GLU A 83 10.21 18.83 -19.99
N LEU A 84 9.21 18.34 -20.74
CA LEU A 84 9.34 17.10 -21.49
C LEU A 84 8.74 17.27 -22.88
N SER A 85 9.54 17.07 -23.92
CA SER A 85 9.09 17.13 -25.32
C SER A 85 8.93 15.73 -25.89
N VAL A 86 7.80 15.51 -26.56
CA VAL A 86 7.50 14.23 -27.22
C VAL A 86 8.11 14.23 -28.62
N SER A 87 8.88 13.18 -28.95
CA SER A 87 9.50 12.96 -30.26
C SER A 87 8.46 12.93 -31.38
N ASP A 88 8.90 13.09 -32.63
CA ASP A 88 8.00 13.21 -33.78
C ASP A 88 7.16 11.95 -34.05
N ASP A 89 7.77 10.78 -33.88
CA ASP A 89 7.11 9.47 -33.94
C ASP A 89 6.22 9.17 -32.72
N GLY A 90 6.35 9.93 -31.63
CA GLY A 90 5.61 9.74 -30.39
C GLY A 90 6.05 8.54 -29.56
N GLU A 91 7.20 7.93 -29.88
CA GLU A 91 7.74 6.74 -29.20
C GLU A 91 8.67 7.09 -28.03
N GLU A 92 9.24 8.29 -28.03
CA GLU A 92 10.13 8.79 -26.99
C GLU A 92 9.67 10.15 -26.50
N SER A 93 9.98 10.46 -25.24
CA SER A 93 9.92 11.82 -24.72
C SER A 93 11.20 12.14 -23.99
N SER A 94 11.74 13.33 -24.20
CA SER A 94 12.99 13.76 -23.57
C SER A 94 12.90 15.21 -23.09
N GLY A 95 13.71 15.55 -22.09
CA GLY A 95 13.70 16.88 -21.53
C GLY A 95 14.50 16.99 -20.24
N THR A 96 14.09 17.88 -19.35
CA THR A 96 14.87 18.25 -18.16
C THR A 96 13.98 18.30 -16.93
N VAL A 97 14.46 17.70 -15.85
CA VAL A 97 13.89 17.84 -14.50
C VAL A 97 14.78 18.78 -13.70
N PHE A 98 14.19 19.84 -13.18
CA PHE A 98 14.82 20.76 -12.25
C PHE A 98 14.30 20.52 -10.83
N VAL A 99 15.21 20.53 -9.86
CA VAL A 99 14.89 20.35 -8.44
C VAL A 99 15.14 21.66 -7.70
N VAL A 100 14.06 22.26 -7.23
CA VAL A 100 14.05 23.58 -6.60
C VAL A 100 13.76 23.43 -5.10
N PRO A 101 14.70 23.78 -4.20
CA PRO A 101 14.48 23.64 -2.77
C PRO A 101 13.47 24.69 -2.28
N GLN A 102 12.43 24.25 -1.56
CA GLN A 102 11.34 25.14 -1.14
C GLN A 102 11.80 26.23 -0.18
N ALA A 103 12.69 25.90 0.76
CA ALA A 103 13.13 26.81 1.81
C ALA A 103 13.80 28.09 1.29
N LYS A 104 14.48 28.03 0.13
CA LYS A 104 15.18 29.18 -0.47
C LYS A 104 14.39 29.91 -1.56
N ASN A 105 13.30 29.30 -2.05
CA ASN A 105 12.65 29.69 -3.29
C ASN A 105 11.12 29.81 -3.18
N SER A 106 10.59 30.15 -2.01
CA SER A 106 9.14 30.27 -1.77
C SER A 106 8.45 31.18 -2.78
N ASP A 107 9.06 32.33 -3.07
CA ASP A 107 8.49 33.35 -3.96
C ASP A 107 8.48 32.87 -5.40
N LEU A 108 9.57 32.24 -5.84
CA LEU A 108 9.62 31.60 -7.15
C LEU A 108 8.53 30.52 -7.27
N ILE A 109 8.36 29.66 -6.27
CA ILE A 109 7.35 28.60 -6.30
C ILE A 109 5.94 29.18 -6.42
N GLN A 110 5.63 30.29 -5.76
CA GLN A 110 4.35 30.97 -5.93
C GLN A 110 4.19 31.51 -7.35
N ARG A 111 5.23 32.11 -7.93
CA ARG A 111 5.24 32.56 -9.33
C ARG A 111 5.06 31.40 -10.30
N LEU A 112 5.78 30.29 -10.13
CA LEU A 112 5.65 29.08 -10.95
C LEU A 112 4.20 28.59 -10.96
N LYS A 113 3.56 28.48 -9.79
CA LYS A 113 2.15 28.08 -9.70
C LYS A 113 1.20 29.03 -10.42
N ALA A 114 1.47 30.34 -10.40
CA ALA A 114 0.68 31.32 -11.13
C ALA A 114 0.90 31.19 -12.65
N TRP A 115 2.15 31.03 -13.09
CA TRP A 115 2.51 30.89 -14.50
C TRP A 115 1.91 29.64 -15.14
N PHE A 116 1.88 28.51 -14.44
CA PHE A 116 1.23 27.27 -14.90
C PHE A 116 -0.28 27.43 -15.11
N LYS A 117 -0.91 28.48 -14.55
CA LYS A 117 -2.33 28.80 -14.72
C LYS A 117 -2.58 29.93 -15.71
N SER A 118 -1.54 30.63 -16.16
CA SER A 118 -1.65 31.76 -17.08
C SER A 118 -1.43 31.32 -18.52
N ASP A 119 -2.00 32.03 -19.48
CA ASP A 119 -1.80 31.82 -20.93
C ASP A 119 -0.65 32.68 -21.50
N ASP A 120 0.44 32.86 -20.74
CA ASP A 120 1.58 33.68 -21.15
C ASP A 120 2.43 32.99 -22.24
N ASP A 121 2.57 33.63 -23.40
CA ASP A 121 3.39 33.14 -24.53
C ASP A 121 4.87 33.02 -24.18
N SER A 122 5.35 33.83 -23.25
CA SER A 122 6.73 33.79 -22.77
C SER A 122 6.95 32.84 -21.58
N PHE A 123 5.95 32.01 -21.27
CA PHE A 123 5.99 31.01 -20.20
C PHE A 123 7.25 30.14 -20.29
N ASN A 124 7.56 29.61 -21.47
CA ASN A 124 8.66 28.65 -21.65
C ASN A 124 10.02 29.28 -21.29
N GLU A 125 10.32 30.45 -21.86
CA GLU A 125 11.59 31.14 -21.64
C GLU A 125 11.77 31.59 -20.18
N ARG A 126 10.72 32.15 -19.57
CA ARG A 126 10.75 32.56 -18.16
C ARG A 126 10.89 31.37 -17.22
N LEU A 127 10.14 30.30 -17.49
CA LEU A 127 10.19 29.07 -16.70
C LEU A 127 11.61 28.50 -16.70
N LYS A 128 12.20 28.34 -17.89
CA LYS A 128 13.56 27.80 -18.05
C LYS A 128 14.59 28.63 -17.31
N ARG A 129 14.63 29.94 -17.56
CA ARG A 129 15.61 30.84 -16.95
C ARG A 129 15.51 30.82 -15.43
N ASP A 130 14.34 31.15 -14.89
CA ASP A 130 14.18 31.33 -13.45
C ASP A 130 14.31 29.99 -12.68
N THR A 131 13.84 28.89 -13.26
CA THR A 131 13.99 27.56 -12.66
C THR A 131 15.46 27.13 -12.67
N ARG A 132 16.17 27.35 -13.78
CA ARG A 132 17.59 26.99 -13.89
C ARG A 132 18.48 27.76 -12.92
N GLU A 133 18.22 29.05 -12.71
CA GLU A 133 18.95 29.88 -11.75
C GLU A 133 18.70 29.48 -10.29
N SER A 134 17.52 28.95 -9.99
CA SER A 134 17.08 28.65 -8.62
C SER A 134 17.15 27.17 -8.26
N ALA A 135 17.30 26.29 -9.25
CA ALA A 135 17.45 24.87 -9.07
C ALA A 135 18.78 24.58 -8.37
N CYS A 136 18.73 23.77 -7.31
CA CYS A 136 19.95 23.25 -6.71
C CYS A 136 20.53 22.09 -7.52
N TRP A 137 19.75 21.53 -8.45
CA TRP A 137 20.12 20.37 -9.24
C TRP A 137 19.22 20.23 -10.47
N ALA A 138 19.77 19.73 -11.59
CA ALA A 138 19.02 19.43 -12.80
C ALA A 138 19.53 18.16 -13.49
N VAL A 139 18.62 17.43 -14.13
CA VAL A 139 18.94 16.24 -14.93
C VAL A 139 18.24 16.23 -16.26
N ALA A 140 18.97 15.78 -17.27
CA ALA A 140 18.38 15.40 -18.54
C ALA A 140 17.73 14.03 -18.39
N VAL A 141 16.52 13.90 -18.91
CA VAL A 141 15.71 12.70 -18.82
C VAL A 141 15.21 12.28 -20.19
N SER A 142 15.08 10.98 -20.39
CA SER A 142 14.37 10.39 -21.53
C SER A 142 13.45 9.28 -21.03
N ILE A 143 12.34 9.06 -21.72
CA ILE A 143 11.42 7.97 -21.46
C ILE A 143 10.86 7.43 -22.77
N GLU A 144 10.97 6.13 -22.96
CA GLU A 144 10.40 5.40 -24.09
C GLU A 144 8.99 4.91 -23.72
N ARG A 145 8.14 4.67 -24.73
CA ARG A 145 6.80 4.09 -24.53
C ARG A 145 6.81 2.85 -23.64
N PRO A 146 7.71 1.86 -23.79
CA PRO A 146 7.68 0.67 -22.94
C PRO A 146 8.24 0.89 -21.51
N GLY A 147 8.57 2.13 -21.17
CA GLY A 147 8.87 2.59 -19.81
C GLY A 147 10.35 2.70 -19.49
N LYS A 148 11.26 2.29 -20.39
CA LYS A 148 12.69 2.53 -20.21
C LYS A 148 12.94 4.02 -20.08
N SER A 149 13.65 4.38 -19.03
CA SER A 149 13.96 5.77 -18.69
C SER A 149 15.46 5.95 -18.62
N GLY A 150 15.96 7.01 -19.23
CA GLY A 150 17.34 7.46 -19.12
C GLY A 150 17.44 8.68 -18.21
N VAL A 151 18.46 8.73 -17.36
CA VAL A 151 18.78 9.91 -16.55
C VAL A 151 20.26 10.24 -16.72
N SER A 152 20.56 11.50 -17.04
CA SER A 152 21.91 12.04 -17.17
C SER A 152 22.06 13.31 -16.36
N MET A 153 23.19 13.46 -15.69
CA MET A 153 23.50 14.66 -14.94
C MET A 153 23.82 15.82 -15.86
N LEU A 154 23.21 16.99 -15.60
CA LEU A 154 23.59 18.23 -16.27
C LEU A 154 24.70 18.91 -15.47
N SER A 155 25.90 18.99 -16.07
CA SER A 155 27.10 19.51 -15.41
C SER A 155 27.08 21.02 -15.15
N ASP A 156 26.14 21.74 -15.77
CA ASP A 156 26.05 23.20 -15.84
C ASP A 156 25.03 23.81 -14.87
N VAL A 157 24.34 23.00 -14.06
CA VAL A 157 23.36 23.47 -13.07
C VAL A 157 23.66 22.89 -11.69
N GLY A 158 24.02 23.76 -10.75
CA GLY A 158 24.00 23.43 -9.32
C GLY A 158 24.98 22.34 -8.90
N ARG A 159 26.12 22.15 -9.60
CA ARG A 159 27.21 21.34 -9.04
C ARG A 159 27.75 22.05 -7.80
N VAL A 160 27.27 21.61 -6.65
CA VAL A 160 27.93 21.91 -5.39
C VAL A 160 29.20 21.07 -5.39
N ASP A 161 30.33 21.72 -5.59
CA ASP A 161 31.64 21.10 -5.56
C ASP A 161 31.81 20.28 -4.26
N GLY A 162 32.27 19.03 -4.40
CA GLY A 162 32.51 18.13 -3.26
C GLY A 162 31.39 17.13 -2.94
N PHE A 163 30.28 17.10 -3.69
CA PHE A 163 29.33 16.00 -3.54
C PHE A 163 29.89 14.69 -4.11
N GLY A 164 29.89 13.64 -3.28
CA GLY A 164 30.30 12.31 -3.71
C GLY A 164 29.28 11.64 -4.63
N ALA A 165 29.75 10.70 -5.45
CA ALA A 165 28.93 9.92 -6.39
C ALA A 165 27.67 9.27 -5.77
N HIS A 166 27.68 9.04 -4.45
CA HIS A 166 26.51 8.55 -3.73
C HIS A 166 25.34 9.55 -3.72
N LEU A 167 25.60 10.83 -3.47
CA LEU A 167 24.52 11.82 -3.46
C LEU A 167 23.99 12.06 -4.87
N GLU A 168 24.87 12.11 -5.86
CA GLU A 168 24.49 12.18 -7.28
C GLU A 168 23.52 11.04 -7.64
N TYR A 169 23.83 9.81 -7.22
CA TYR A 169 22.94 8.66 -7.40
C TYR A 169 21.60 8.80 -6.65
N VAL A 170 21.62 9.30 -5.41
CA VAL A 170 20.38 9.53 -4.63
C VAL A 170 19.49 10.54 -5.35
N LEU A 171 20.04 11.68 -5.76
CA LEU A 171 19.30 12.71 -6.49
C LEU A 171 18.76 12.17 -7.81
N ALA A 172 19.58 11.46 -8.60
CA ALA A 172 19.15 10.79 -9.83
C ALA A 172 17.93 9.91 -9.58
N ASN A 173 17.94 9.09 -8.52
CA ASN A 173 16.78 8.28 -8.15
C ASN A 173 15.56 9.12 -7.80
N GLN A 174 15.71 10.28 -7.15
CA GLN A 174 14.58 11.15 -6.85
C GLN A 174 13.94 11.74 -8.10
N ALA A 175 14.73 12.15 -9.10
CA ALA A 175 14.19 12.55 -10.40
C ALA A 175 13.47 11.38 -11.08
N PHE A 176 14.02 10.17 -11.00
CA PHE A 176 13.38 8.99 -11.54
C PHE A 176 12.08 8.62 -10.82
N TYR A 177 12.01 8.72 -9.49
CA TYR A 177 10.76 8.53 -8.75
C TYR A 177 9.74 9.60 -9.10
N PHE A 178 10.17 10.84 -9.32
CA PHE A 178 9.30 11.90 -9.84
C PHE A 178 8.76 11.55 -11.23
N LEU A 179 9.59 11.08 -12.15
CA LEU A 179 9.12 10.59 -13.46
C LEU A 179 8.10 9.46 -13.31
N LYS A 180 8.33 8.51 -12.40
CA LYS A 180 7.37 7.43 -12.15
C LYS A 180 6.02 7.96 -11.68
N ASP A 181 6.01 8.85 -10.70
CA ASP A 181 4.76 9.37 -10.12
C ASP A 181 3.90 10.13 -11.13
N ILE A 182 4.53 10.81 -12.09
CA ILE A 182 3.81 11.57 -13.11
C ILE A 182 3.43 10.73 -14.34
N CYS A 183 4.13 9.63 -14.62
CA CYS A 183 3.93 8.79 -15.80
C CYS A 183 3.10 7.53 -15.52
N HIS A 184 3.08 7.05 -14.27
CA HIS A 184 2.44 5.81 -13.87
C HIS A 184 1.16 6.04 -13.08
N VAL A 185 0.14 5.22 -13.36
CA VAL A 185 -1.09 5.16 -12.56
C VAL A 185 -1.09 3.85 -11.78
N HIS A 186 -1.16 3.93 -10.46
CA HIS A 186 -1.17 2.79 -9.54
C HIS A 186 -2.47 2.00 -9.65
N GLN A 187 -2.55 1.05 -10.60
CA GLN A 187 -3.73 0.19 -10.75
C GLN A 187 -3.71 -1.02 -9.79
N HIS A 188 -2.54 -1.64 -9.59
CA HIS A 188 -2.44 -2.96 -8.95
C HIS A 188 -1.61 -3.01 -7.67
N HIS A 189 -1.06 -1.88 -7.23
CA HIS A 189 -0.29 -1.80 -5.99
C HIS A 189 -0.49 -0.47 -5.28
N HIS A 190 -0.23 -0.47 -3.97
CA HIS A 190 -0.26 0.76 -3.20
C HIS A 190 0.92 1.66 -3.59
N GLN A 191 0.67 2.97 -3.66
CA GLN A 191 1.64 3.98 -4.11
C GLN A 191 2.97 3.98 -3.34
N THR A 192 2.96 3.53 -2.09
CA THR A 192 4.16 3.40 -1.26
C THR A 192 5.12 2.29 -1.69
N HIS A 193 4.76 1.45 -2.67
CA HIS A 193 5.64 0.40 -3.20
C HIS A 193 6.34 0.81 -4.51
N ASP A 194 6.29 2.07 -4.89
CA ASP A 194 6.97 2.55 -6.08
C ASP A 194 8.49 2.49 -6.00
N ALA A 195 9.07 2.30 -4.81
CA ALA A 195 10.51 2.09 -4.66
C ALA A 195 11.00 0.70 -5.14
N ILE A 196 10.16 -0.15 -5.75
CA ILE A 196 10.58 -1.48 -6.23
C ILE A 196 11.63 -1.38 -7.35
N THR A 197 11.42 -0.49 -8.31
CA THR A 197 12.39 -0.25 -9.39
C THR A 197 13.17 1.02 -9.10
N LYS A 198 14.49 0.94 -9.31
CA LYS A 198 15.47 2.00 -9.05
C LYS A 198 16.31 2.24 -10.29
N LEU A 199 17.05 3.34 -10.30
CA LEU A 199 18.07 3.57 -11.33
C LEU A 199 19.25 2.62 -11.17
N VAL A 200 19.79 2.17 -12.30
CA VAL A 200 21.01 1.37 -12.42
C VAL A 200 22.05 2.20 -13.17
N PRO A 201 23.25 2.42 -12.59
CA PRO A 201 24.33 3.13 -13.28
C PRO A 201 24.77 2.38 -14.54
N THR A 202 25.01 3.11 -15.62
CA THR A 202 25.52 2.57 -16.90
C THR A 202 27.02 2.79 -17.08
N ALA A 203 27.58 3.81 -16.43
CA ALA A 203 28.98 4.16 -16.56
C ALA A 203 29.89 3.04 -16.03
N GLY A 204 30.94 2.72 -16.80
CA GLY A 204 31.99 1.77 -16.42
C GLY A 204 31.76 0.30 -16.82
N TYR A 205 30.72 0.00 -17.59
CA TYR A 205 30.43 -1.37 -18.03
C TYR A 205 29.94 -1.43 -19.48
N GLU A 206 30.61 -2.20 -20.34
CA GLU A 206 30.15 -2.50 -21.70
C GLU A 206 28.77 -3.18 -21.71
N ALA A 207 28.39 -3.85 -20.62
CA ALA A 207 27.12 -4.56 -20.41
C ALA A 207 26.05 -3.76 -19.63
N GLY A 208 26.11 -2.42 -19.60
CA GLY A 208 25.24 -1.59 -18.76
C GLY A 208 23.73 -1.84 -18.95
N ALA A 209 23.29 -2.12 -20.19
CA ALA A 209 21.89 -2.43 -20.49
C ALA A 209 21.45 -3.81 -19.95
N GLU A 210 22.29 -4.83 -20.11
CA GLU A 210 22.01 -6.19 -19.59
C GLU A 210 21.90 -6.19 -18.07
N ARG A 211 22.85 -5.52 -17.40
CA ARG A 211 22.82 -5.36 -15.94
C ARG A 211 21.55 -4.66 -15.46
N TRP A 212 21.09 -3.63 -16.17
CA TRP A 212 19.85 -2.93 -15.84
C TRP A 212 18.63 -3.85 -15.93
N VAL A 213 18.55 -4.69 -16.96
CA VAL A 213 17.49 -5.69 -17.12
C VAL A 213 17.51 -6.69 -15.95
N ASP A 214 18.67 -7.23 -15.63
CA ASP A 214 18.82 -8.21 -14.55
C ASP A 214 18.47 -7.64 -13.17
N GLU A 215 19.01 -6.46 -12.83
CA GLU A 215 18.73 -5.77 -11.56
C GLU A 215 17.24 -5.42 -11.42
N THR A 216 16.60 -5.01 -12.52
CA THR A 216 15.17 -4.67 -12.52
C THR A 216 14.30 -5.91 -12.30
N LEU A 217 14.53 -6.98 -13.06
CA LEU A 217 13.82 -8.26 -12.89
C LEU A 217 14.01 -8.79 -11.48
N PHE A 218 15.25 -8.82 -10.99
CA PHE A 218 15.57 -9.34 -9.68
C PHE A 218 14.92 -8.53 -8.56
N SER A 219 14.83 -7.21 -8.70
CA SER A 219 14.12 -6.35 -7.74
C SER A 219 12.62 -6.64 -7.72
N LEU A 220 12.00 -6.86 -8.89
CA LEU A 220 10.59 -7.26 -9.00
C LEU A 220 10.35 -8.63 -8.34
N TYR A 221 11.14 -9.65 -8.65
CA TYR A 221 11.00 -10.98 -8.05
C TYR A 221 11.25 -10.99 -6.53
N ARG A 222 12.23 -10.22 -6.04
CA ARG A 222 12.44 -10.02 -4.59
C ARG A 222 11.20 -9.42 -3.93
N ALA A 223 10.57 -8.44 -4.57
CA ALA A 223 9.33 -7.85 -4.06
C ALA A 223 8.19 -8.87 -4.02
N ILE A 224 8.03 -9.70 -5.06
CA ILE A 224 7.03 -10.79 -5.10
C ILE A 224 7.25 -11.77 -3.94
N ILE A 225 8.49 -12.24 -3.74
CA ILE A 225 8.84 -13.14 -2.63
C ILE A 225 8.55 -12.49 -1.29
N ARG A 226 8.90 -11.20 -1.11
CA ARG A 226 8.61 -10.44 0.11
C ARG A 226 7.12 -10.42 0.39
N PHE A 227 6.28 -10.11 -0.60
CA PHE A 227 4.83 -10.07 -0.43
C PHE A 227 4.21 -11.44 -0.18
N LYS A 228 4.69 -12.48 -0.88
CA LYS A 228 4.24 -13.86 -0.71
C LYS A 228 4.46 -14.40 0.71
N ARG A 229 5.48 -13.91 1.43
CA ARG A 229 5.72 -14.27 2.85
C ARG A 229 4.59 -13.80 3.77
N TYR A 230 3.87 -12.74 3.41
CA TYR A 230 2.71 -12.30 4.15
C TYR A 230 1.49 -13.10 3.68
N LYS A 231 1.01 -14.01 4.53
CA LYS A 231 -0.16 -14.87 4.26
C LYS A 231 -1.48 -14.11 4.43
N ASN A 232 -1.61 -12.95 3.78
CA ASN A 232 -2.86 -12.21 3.71
C ASN A 232 -3.24 -11.93 2.25
N GLU A 233 -4.54 -11.87 1.99
CA GLU A 233 -5.09 -11.76 0.64
C GLU A 233 -4.55 -10.52 -0.10
N LYS A 234 -4.50 -9.37 0.59
CA LYS A 234 -4.01 -8.09 0.03
C LYS A 234 -2.55 -8.17 -0.43
N ALA A 235 -1.69 -8.87 0.32
CA ALA A 235 -0.28 -9.04 -0.05
C ALA A 235 -0.13 -9.98 -1.25
N LEU A 236 -0.91 -11.06 -1.32
CA LEU A 236 -0.90 -11.95 -2.48
C LEU A 236 -1.41 -11.27 -3.75
N PHE A 237 -2.45 -10.43 -3.67
CA PHE A 237 -2.89 -9.60 -4.79
C PHE A 237 -1.79 -8.65 -5.28
N ARG A 238 -1.07 -8.00 -4.36
CA ARG A 238 0.08 -7.15 -4.72
C ARG A 238 1.20 -7.96 -5.38
N ALA A 239 1.50 -9.16 -4.86
CA ALA A 239 2.49 -10.05 -5.44
C ALA A 239 2.12 -10.43 -6.88
N ALA A 240 0.84 -10.75 -7.14
CA ALA A 240 0.34 -11.03 -8.48
C ALA A 240 0.41 -9.81 -9.42
N GLY A 241 0.09 -8.61 -8.93
CA GLY A 241 0.25 -7.37 -9.69
C GLY A 241 1.71 -7.09 -10.08
N ILE A 242 2.66 -7.35 -9.16
CA ILE A 242 4.10 -7.21 -9.45
C ILE A 242 4.58 -8.29 -10.44
N LEU A 243 4.02 -9.50 -10.39
CA LEU A 243 4.30 -10.55 -11.38
C LEU A 243 3.90 -10.12 -12.79
N ALA A 244 2.74 -9.47 -12.94
CA ALA A 244 2.32 -8.92 -14.23
C ALA A 244 3.30 -7.84 -14.76
N TYR A 245 3.81 -6.98 -13.88
CA TYR A 245 4.87 -6.03 -14.25
C TYR A 245 6.17 -6.74 -14.66
N ALA A 246 6.58 -7.79 -13.94
CA ALA A 246 7.78 -8.56 -14.28
C ALA A 246 7.65 -9.25 -15.65
N GLN A 247 6.50 -9.82 -15.96
CA GLN A 247 6.22 -10.40 -17.28
C GLN A 247 6.26 -9.34 -18.39
N SER A 248 5.63 -8.18 -18.18
CA SER A 248 5.65 -7.07 -19.15
C SER A 248 7.07 -6.57 -19.41
N PHE A 249 7.85 -6.33 -18.36
CA PHE A 249 9.25 -5.91 -18.47
C PHE A 249 10.11 -6.96 -19.19
N TYR A 250 9.93 -8.25 -18.87
CA TYR A 250 10.66 -9.33 -19.52
C TYR A 250 10.38 -9.39 -21.03
N ARG A 251 9.12 -9.25 -21.45
CA ARG A 251 8.76 -9.21 -22.88
C ARG A 251 9.37 -8.00 -23.59
N ALA A 252 9.36 -6.83 -22.94
CA ALA A 252 9.87 -5.60 -23.53
C ALA A 252 11.41 -5.59 -23.66
N TYR A 253 12.12 -6.10 -22.66
CA TYR A 253 13.58 -5.93 -22.54
C TYR A 253 14.35 -7.22 -22.24
N GLY A 254 13.72 -8.19 -21.57
CA GLY A 254 14.34 -9.45 -21.14
C GLY A 254 14.61 -10.43 -22.28
N GLU A 255 13.70 -10.59 -23.24
CA GLU A 255 13.86 -11.55 -24.37
C GLU A 255 15.12 -11.27 -25.21
N ARG A 256 15.57 -10.01 -25.22
CA ARG A 256 16.75 -9.56 -25.97
C ARG A 256 18.04 -9.61 -25.16
N SER A 257 17.95 -9.87 -23.85
CA SER A 257 19.09 -9.89 -22.94
C SER A 257 19.52 -11.34 -22.70
N PRO A 258 20.73 -11.76 -23.11
CA PRO A 258 21.22 -13.13 -22.94
C PRO A 258 21.30 -13.57 -21.47
N SER A 259 21.50 -12.63 -20.55
CA SER A 259 21.62 -12.88 -19.12
C SER A 259 20.27 -12.95 -18.39
N ALA A 260 19.21 -12.39 -18.98
CA ALA A 260 17.91 -12.26 -18.34
C ALA A 260 17.22 -13.61 -18.17
N LYS A 261 17.05 -14.02 -16.90
CA LYS A 261 16.34 -15.25 -16.54
C LYS A 261 14.91 -14.94 -16.12
N MET A 262 13.96 -15.54 -16.82
CA MET A 262 12.57 -15.59 -16.37
C MET A 262 12.44 -16.72 -15.34
N PHE A 263 12.04 -16.40 -14.11
CA PHE A 263 11.90 -17.38 -13.05
C PHE A 263 10.52 -18.01 -13.11
N HIS A 264 10.42 -19.24 -13.64
CA HIS A 264 9.30 -20.20 -13.46
C HIS A 264 7.94 -19.51 -13.25
N VAL A 265 7.54 -18.73 -14.24
CA VAL A 265 6.46 -17.76 -14.07
C VAL A 265 5.12 -18.44 -13.91
N ASP A 266 4.87 -19.51 -14.65
CA ASP A 266 3.64 -20.30 -14.57
C ASP A 266 3.53 -20.98 -13.20
N GLU A 267 4.63 -21.51 -12.67
CA GLU A 267 4.68 -22.13 -11.35
C GLU A 267 4.50 -21.09 -10.23
N LEU A 268 5.04 -19.89 -10.41
CA LEU A 268 4.88 -18.79 -9.46
C LEU A 268 3.44 -18.26 -9.45
N GLU A 269 2.83 -18.07 -10.63
CA GLU A 269 1.44 -17.67 -10.77
C GLU A 269 0.51 -18.68 -10.12
N LYS A 270 0.66 -19.96 -10.46
CA LYS A 270 -0.10 -21.05 -9.85
C LYS A 270 0.10 -21.14 -8.34
N SER A 271 1.32 -20.91 -7.86
CA SER A 271 1.59 -20.88 -6.42
C SER A 271 0.91 -19.71 -5.70
N LEU A 272 0.83 -18.52 -6.34
CA LEU A 272 0.11 -17.37 -5.80
C LEU A 272 -1.41 -17.60 -5.81
N GLU A 273 -1.95 -18.23 -6.87
CA GLU A 273 -3.35 -18.61 -6.98
C GLU A 273 -3.74 -19.59 -5.87
N VAL A 274 -3.02 -20.70 -5.73
CA VAL A 274 -3.26 -21.70 -4.67
C VAL A 274 -3.18 -21.05 -3.28
N SER A 275 -2.23 -20.15 -3.05
CA SER A 275 -2.13 -19.43 -1.78
C SER A 275 -3.36 -18.54 -1.51
N ARG A 276 -3.93 -17.92 -2.55
CA ARG A 276 -5.14 -17.09 -2.43
C ARG A 276 -6.37 -17.95 -2.18
N GLU A 277 -6.52 -19.06 -2.89
CA GLU A 277 -7.62 -20.01 -2.68
C GLU A 277 -7.59 -20.60 -1.27
N GLN A 278 -6.39 -20.95 -0.77
CA GLN A 278 -6.24 -21.40 0.61
C GLN A 278 -6.72 -20.35 1.61
N ILE A 279 -6.31 -19.08 1.46
CA ILE A 279 -6.77 -18.01 2.35
C ILE A 279 -8.29 -17.86 2.28
N LYS A 280 -8.86 -17.82 1.07
CA LYS A 280 -10.32 -17.75 0.89
C LYS A 280 -11.05 -18.92 1.54
N HIS A 281 -10.54 -20.13 1.39
CA HIS A 281 -11.11 -21.32 2.00
C HIS A 281 -11.03 -21.25 3.54
N PHE A 282 -9.92 -20.79 4.11
CA PHE A 282 -9.79 -20.59 5.56
C PHE A 282 -10.73 -19.48 6.07
N ASP A 283 -10.87 -18.38 5.34
CA ASP A 283 -11.78 -17.30 5.68
C ASP A 283 -13.24 -17.75 5.58
N GLN A 284 -13.61 -18.46 4.52
CA GLN A 284 -14.94 -19.08 4.39
C GLN A 284 -15.22 -20.05 5.53
N LYS A 285 -14.28 -20.95 5.86
CA LYS A 285 -14.43 -21.86 7.01
C LYS A 285 -14.61 -21.10 8.31
N ARG A 286 -13.87 -20.00 8.52
CA ARG A 286 -14.03 -19.12 9.68
C ARG A 286 -15.42 -18.48 9.70
N TYR A 287 -15.90 -17.94 8.58
CA TYR A 287 -17.24 -17.37 8.46
C TYR A 287 -18.32 -18.41 8.74
N THR A 288 -18.23 -19.60 8.15
CA THR A 288 -19.15 -20.71 8.42
C THR A 288 -19.12 -21.10 9.90
N SER A 289 -17.96 -21.17 10.54
CA SER A 289 -17.88 -21.45 11.99
C SER A 289 -18.57 -20.36 12.83
N ILE A 290 -18.35 -19.08 12.51
CA ILE A 290 -19.00 -17.95 13.19
C ILE A 290 -20.52 -18.02 13.00
N GLU A 291 -20.96 -18.31 11.78
CA GLU A 291 -22.38 -18.42 11.44
C GLU A 291 -23.06 -19.61 12.11
N THR A 292 -22.45 -20.80 12.07
CA THR A 292 -22.94 -21.99 12.78
C THR A 292 -23.07 -21.71 14.28
N PHE A 293 -22.08 -21.04 14.87
CA PHE A 293 -22.10 -20.69 16.28
C PHE A 293 -23.17 -19.64 16.61
N ARG A 294 -23.36 -18.63 15.76
CA ARG A 294 -24.46 -17.66 15.88
C ARG A 294 -25.82 -18.35 15.78
N ASN A 295 -25.98 -19.23 14.81
CA ASN A 295 -27.22 -19.97 14.57
C ASN A 295 -27.53 -20.93 15.73
N PHE A 296 -26.50 -21.54 16.33
CA PHE A 296 -26.64 -22.34 17.54
C PHE A 296 -27.25 -21.52 18.70
N PHE A 297 -26.80 -20.28 18.92
CA PHE A 297 -27.38 -19.43 19.96
C PHE A 297 -28.83 -19.02 19.66
N PHE A 298 -29.16 -18.71 18.41
CA PHE A 298 -30.55 -18.44 18.04
C PHE A 298 -31.44 -19.67 18.20
N ALA A 299 -30.95 -20.85 17.83
CA ALA A 299 -31.67 -22.11 18.03
C ALA A 299 -31.88 -22.40 19.52
N LEU A 300 -30.86 -22.17 20.35
CA LEU A 300 -30.95 -22.32 21.80
C LEU A 300 -31.96 -21.34 22.42
N ALA A 301 -31.95 -20.07 22.01
CA ALA A 301 -32.94 -19.08 22.44
C ALA A 301 -34.38 -19.46 22.00
N GLY A 302 -34.54 -19.95 20.77
CA GLY A 302 -35.81 -20.45 20.27
C GLY A 302 -36.32 -21.66 21.06
N LEU A 303 -35.43 -22.60 21.40
CA LEU A 303 -35.74 -23.76 22.23
C LEU A 303 -36.23 -23.33 23.63
N PHE A 304 -35.51 -22.43 24.30
CA PHE A 304 -35.93 -21.91 25.61
C PHE A 304 -37.28 -21.20 25.54
N THR A 305 -37.50 -20.39 24.51
CA THR A 305 -38.78 -19.70 24.30
C THR A 305 -39.92 -20.70 24.11
N ALA A 306 -39.73 -21.73 23.26
CA ALA A 306 -40.72 -22.78 23.03
C ALA A 306 -41.03 -23.58 24.30
N ALA A 307 -40.01 -23.94 25.08
CA ALA A 307 -40.18 -24.64 26.36
C ALA A 307 -41.01 -23.82 27.35
N VAL A 308 -40.76 -22.51 27.45
CA VAL A 308 -41.54 -21.59 28.30
C VAL A 308 -43.00 -21.50 27.84
N PHE A 309 -43.26 -21.39 26.54
CA PHE A 309 -44.63 -21.38 26.01
C PHE A 309 -45.36 -22.70 26.27
N TYR A 310 -44.69 -23.83 26.06
CA TYR A 310 -45.26 -25.15 26.32
C TYR A 310 -45.63 -25.33 27.80
N ALA A 311 -44.72 -24.98 28.71
CA ALA A 311 -44.95 -25.04 30.16
C ALA A 311 -46.14 -24.16 30.61
N ARG A 312 -46.45 -23.08 29.88
CA ARG A 312 -47.63 -22.24 30.16
C ARG A 312 -48.94 -22.79 29.60
N LEU A 313 -48.89 -23.57 28.52
CA LEU A 313 -50.09 -24.10 27.87
C LEU A 313 -50.60 -25.37 28.57
N ASP A 314 -49.70 -26.18 29.13
CA ASP A 314 -50.09 -27.37 29.87
C ASP A 314 -50.29 -27.05 31.36
N GLY A 315 -51.50 -26.58 31.70
CA GLY A 315 -51.89 -26.27 33.09
C GLY A 315 -51.92 -27.47 34.03
N SER A 316 -51.62 -28.69 33.54
CA SER A 316 -51.64 -29.94 34.32
C SER A 316 -50.27 -30.59 34.51
N ALA A 317 -49.22 -30.10 33.86
CA ALA A 317 -47.90 -30.67 33.98
C ALA A 317 -47.12 -30.05 35.14
N GLU A 318 -46.96 -30.81 36.23
CA GLU A 318 -46.06 -30.49 37.35
C GLU A 318 -44.59 -30.74 36.93
N PHE A 319 -44.08 -29.92 36.01
CA PHE A 319 -42.64 -29.85 35.81
C PHE A 319 -42.04 -28.90 36.85
N GLU A 320 -41.13 -29.39 37.69
CA GLU A 320 -40.28 -28.52 38.51
C GLU A 320 -39.32 -27.75 37.59
N VAL A 321 -39.78 -26.60 37.10
CA VAL A 321 -38.93 -25.66 36.36
C VAL A 321 -38.11 -24.88 37.37
N HIS A 322 -36.79 -25.02 37.31
CA HIS A 322 -35.88 -24.26 38.16
C HIS A 322 -36.13 -22.76 38.07
N SER A 323 -36.02 -22.09 39.22
CA SER A 323 -36.29 -20.68 39.40
C SER A 323 -35.55 -19.78 38.41
N GLY A 324 -34.30 -20.07 38.08
CA GLY A 324 -33.55 -19.26 37.12
C GLY A 324 -34.14 -19.20 35.70
N LEU A 325 -34.78 -20.27 35.21
CA LEU A 325 -35.51 -20.23 33.93
C LEU A 325 -36.81 -19.47 34.05
N ILE A 326 -37.50 -19.62 35.19
CA ILE A 326 -38.69 -18.84 35.50
C ILE A 326 -38.33 -17.36 35.57
N ASP A 327 -37.20 -16.98 36.16
CA ASP A 327 -36.74 -15.60 36.28
C ASP A 327 -36.40 -15.01 34.91
N VAL A 328 -35.67 -15.74 34.06
CA VAL A 328 -35.35 -15.30 32.69
C VAL A 328 -36.62 -15.19 31.86
N ALA A 329 -37.51 -16.19 31.92
CA ALA A 329 -38.78 -16.19 31.22
C ALA A 329 -39.70 -15.05 31.69
N THR A 330 -39.74 -14.81 33.00
CA THR A 330 -40.50 -13.73 33.63
C THR A 330 -39.93 -12.38 33.23
N PHE A 331 -38.60 -12.21 33.23
CA PHE A 331 -37.92 -11.00 32.75
C PHE A 331 -38.20 -10.73 31.26
N VAL A 332 -38.12 -11.74 30.40
CA VAL A 332 -38.43 -11.59 28.97
C VAL A 332 -39.90 -11.23 28.76
N ALA A 333 -40.81 -11.82 29.55
CA ALA A 333 -42.25 -11.55 29.47
C ALA A 333 -42.63 -10.18 30.04
N SER A 334 -41.98 -9.73 31.12
CA SER A 334 -42.29 -8.47 31.81
C SER A 334 -41.60 -7.27 31.18
N GLU A 335 -40.40 -7.45 30.60
CA GLU A 335 -39.58 -6.38 30.03
C GLU A 335 -39.02 -6.72 28.63
N PRO A 336 -39.88 -6.99 27.63
CA PRO A 336 -39.45 -7.48 26.32
C PRO A 336 -38.49 -6.53 25.58
N ILE A 337 -38.65 -5.22 25.74
CA ILE A 337 -37.76 -4.21 25.11
C ILE A 337 -36.36 -4.27 25.73
N ARG A 338 -36.24 -4.43 27.06
CA ARG A 338 -34.93 -4.54 27.72
C ARG A 338 -34.24 -5.86 27.37
N ALA A 339 -35.00 -6.94 27.29
CA ALA A 339 -34.51 -8.23 26.82
C ALA A 339 -33.91 -8.13 25.40
N ILE A 340 -34.62 -7.51 24.45
CA ILE A 340 -34.11 -7.23 23.09
C ILE A 340 -32.83 -6.38 23.16
N GLY A 341 -32.81 -5.34 24.00
CA GLY A 341 -31.64 -4.48 24.21
C GLY A 341 -30.41 -5.27 24.68
N TYR A 342 -30.57 -6.16 25.66
CA TYR A 342 -29.48 -7.02 26.13
C TYR A 342 -29.03 -8.03 25.07
N THR A 343 -29.95 -8.64 24.32
CA THR A 343 -29.60 -9.54 23.21
C THR A 343 -28.80 -8.80 22.15
N LEU A 344 -29.20 -7.58 21.77
CA LEU A 344 -28.45 -6.75 20.81
C LEU A 344 -27.09 -6.34 21.36
N LEU A 345 -26.98 -5.95 22.63
CA LEU A 345 -25.71 -5.57 23.26
C LEU A 345 -24.75 -6.77 23.31
N LEU A 346 -25.23 -7.94 23.71
CA LEU A 346 -24.44 -9.18 23.74
C LEU A 346 -24.02 -9.60 22.34
N SER A 347 -24.91 -9.45 21.35
CA SER A 347 -24.62 -9.68 19.93
C SER A 347 -23.57 -8.72 19.40
N CYS A 348 -23.67 -7.42 19.70
CA CYS A 348 -22.68 -6.41 19.33
C CYS A 348 -21.32 -6.69 19.96
N PHE A 349 -21.29 -7.01 21.27
CA PHE A 349 -20.07 -7.42 21.96
C PHE A 349 -19.47 -8.64 21.28
N TRP A 350 -20.26 -9.68 21.02
CA TRP A 350 -19.81 -10.87 20.31
C TRP A 350 -19.27 -10.58 18.90
N VAL A 351 -19.98 -9.75 18.12
CA VAL A 351 -19.53 -9.30 16.79
C VAL A 351 -18.22 -8.53 16.88
N MET A 352 -18.02 -7.71 17.91
CA MET A 352 -16.73 -7.05 18.14
C MET A 352 -15.60 -8.05 18.42
N PHE A 353 -15.87 -9.12 19.17
CA PHE A 353 -14.87 -10.18 19.44
C PHE A 353 -14.61 -11.10 18.24
N THR A 354 -15.59 -11.28 17.35
CA THR A 354 -15.50 -12.26 16.26
C THR A 354 -15.19 -11.67 14.89
N HIS A 355 -15.69 -10.47 14.60
CA HIS A 355 -15.92 -10.04 13.22
C HIS A 355 -14.93 -9.01 12.67
N LYS A 356 -14.16 -8.26 13.46
CA LYS A 356 -13.26 -7.25 12.86
C LYS A 356 -11.96 -7.06 13.61
N THR A 357 -10.97 -7.74 13.05
CA THR A 357 -9.52 -7.54 13.02
C THR A 357 -8.88 -8.91 13.23
N ASP A 358 -7.78 -9.19 12.53
CA ASP A 358 -6.91 -10.26 13.01
C ASP A 358 -6.68 -9.95 14.50
N PRO A 359 -6.94 -10.84 15.46
CA PRO A 359 -6.63 -10.60 16.86
C PRO A 359 -5.19 -10.10 17.05
N ALA A 360 -4.31 -10.38 16.07
CA ALA A 360 -2.99 -9.81 15.95
C ALA A 360 -2.93 -8.28 15.72
N ASP A 361 -3.95 -7.59 15.24
CA ASP A 361 -3.93 -6.15 14.97
C ASP A 361 -4.15 -5.31 16.23
N PHE A 362 -4.95 -5.77 17.19
CA PHE A 362 -5.07 -5.12 18.50
C PHE A 362 -3.82 -5.39 19.35
N VAL A 363 -3.12 -4.33 19.76
CA VAL A 363 -1.87 -4.43 20.54
C VAL A 363 -2.08 -5.23 21.83
N VAL A 364 -3.20 -5.03 22.53
CA VAL A 364 -3.53 -5.78 23.75
C VAL A 364 -3.70 -7.26 23.46
N VAL A 365 -4.49 -7.60 22.44
CA VAL A 365 -4.77 -8.98 22.07
C VAL A 365 -3.52 -9.66 21.51
N ARG A 366 -2.65 -8.97 20.77
CA ARG A 366 -1.33 -9.44 20.32
C ARG A 366 -0.40 -9.73 21.50
N THR A 367 -0.35 -8.86 22.49
CA THR A 367 0.49 -9.04 23.69
C THR A 367 -0.02 -10.19 24.55
N VAL A 368 -1.34 -10.29 24.74
CA VAL A 368 -1.98 -11.43 25.41
C VAL A 368 -1.75 -12.72 24.64
N ASN A 369 -1.92 -12.73 23.31
CA ASN A 369 -1.61 -13.90 22.47
C ASN A 369 -0.13 -14.28 22.49
N ARG A 370 0.80 -13.33 22.58
CA ARG A 370 2.24 -13.61 22.69
C ARG A 370 2.59 -14.24 24.05
N LEU A 371 2.01 -13.73 25.13
CA LEU A 371 2.15 -14.32 26.48
C LEU A 371 1.52 -15.73 26.54
N LEU A 372 0.41 -15.93 25.84
CA LEU A 372 -0.35 -17.18 25.86
C LEU A 372 0.02 -18.15 24.72
N GLN A 373 0.92 -17.78 23.81
CA GLN A 373 1.34 -18.60 22.67
C GLN A 373 2.04 -19.90 23.08
N GLY A 374 2.53 -19.98 24.33
CA GLY A 374 3.02 -21.22 24.94
C GLY A 374 1.94 -22.29 25.16
N PHE A 375 0.64 -21.93 25.09
CA PHE A 375 -0.50 -22.82 25.37
C PHE A 375 -1.34 -23.14 24.12
N ARG A 376 -0.72 -23.04 22.94
CA ARG A 376 -1.33 -22.93 21.59
C ARG A 376 -2.35 -23.99 21.15
N LEU A 377 -2.54 -25.09 21.88
CA LEU A 377 -3.38 -26.21 21.42
C LEU A 377 -4.70 -26.41 22.18
N ARG A 378 -5.00 -25.63 23.23
CA ARG A 378 -6.09 -25.99 24.14
C ARG A 378 -7.14 -24.91 24.36
N TRP A 379 -7.16 -23.82 23.61
CA TRP A 379 -8.12 -22.74 23.90
C TRP A 379 -9.56 -23.14 23.61
N ASN A 380 -9.82 -23.74 22.45
CA ASN A 380 -11.15 -24.28 22.15
C ASN A 380 -11.52 -25.41 23.11
N THR A 381 -10.55 -26.22 23.56
CA THR A 381 -10.80 -27.31 24.52
C THR A 381 -11.09 -26.78 25.93
N ILE A 382 -10.35 -25.78 26.41
CA ILE A 382 -10.53 -25.16 27.72
C ILE A 382 -11.81 -24.33 27.73
N PHE A 383 -12.11 -23.59 26.66
CA PHE A 383 -13.34 -22.82 26.54
C PHE A 383 -14.55 -23.74 26.40
N ASN A 384 -14.47 -24.79 25.58
CA ASN A 384 -15.52 -25.81 25.52
C ASN A 384 -15.65 -26.57 26.83
N LEU A 385 -14.56 -26.87 27.54
CA LEU A 385 -14.61 -27.49 28.86
C LEU A 385 -15.22 -26.54 29.89
N ALA A 386 -14.88 -25.27 29.88
CA ALA A 386 -15.46 -24.26 30.77
C ALA A 386 -16.93 -24.04 30.48
N ILE A 387 -17.34 -23.97 29.21
CA ILE A 387 -18.74 -23.94 28.78
C ILE A 387 -19.45 -25.24 29.17
N THR A 388 -18.84 -26.40 28.97
CA THR A 388 -19.43 -27.70 29.33
C THR A 388 -19.59 -27.84 30.84
N ILE A 389 -18.61 -27.39 31.62
CA ILE A 389 -18.68 -27.35 33.08
C ILE A 389 -19.73 -26.33 33.52
N ALA A 390 -19.81 -25.16 32.89
CA ALA A 390 -20.82 -24.16 33.20
C ALA A 390 -22.22 -24.67 32.86
N PHE A 391 -22.43 -25.28 31.67
CA PHE A 391 -23.70 -25.90 31.29
C PHE A 391 -24.03 -27.11 32.15
N GLY A 392 -23.04 -27.92 32.54
CA GLY A 392 -23.22 -29.06 33.44
C GLY A 392 -23.56 -28.63 34.87
N LEU A 393 -22.95 -27.55 35.37
CA LEU A 393 -23.30 -26.91 36.64
C LEU A 393 -24.70 -26.33 36.58
N VAL A 394 -25.02 -25.61 35.51
CA VAL A 394 -26.33 -25.03 35.27
C VAL A 394 -27.38 -26.15 35.18
N ALA A 395 -27.12 -27.24 34.47
CA ALA A 395 -28.02 -28.41 34.37
C ALA A 395 -28.14 -29.18 35.71
N TYR A 396 -27.06 -29.32 36.47
CA TYR A 396 -27.08 -29.92 37.81
C TYR A 396 -27.90 -29.07 38.79
N LEU A 397 -27.77 -27.74 38.70
CA LEU A 397 -28.60 -26.82 39.45
C LEU A 397 -30.06 -26.87 38.98
N PHE A 398 -30.33 -27.08 37.68
CA PHE A 398 -31.67 -27.28 37.12
C PHE A 398 -32.38 -28.57 37.56
N MET A 399 -31.66 -29.61 38.00
CA MET A 399 -32.21 -30.91 38.44
C MET A 399 -32.38 -31.04 39.96
N LYS A 400 -32.00 -30.00 40.71
CA LYS A 400 -32.22 -29.86 42.13
C LYS A 400 -33.27 -28.79 42.38
#